data_AF-A0A1V4YLE0-F1
#
_entry.id   AF-A0A1V4YLE0-F1
#
_cell.length_a   1.000
_cell.length_b   1.000
_cell.length_c   1.000
_cell.angle_alpha   90.00
_cell.angle_beta   90.00
_cell.angle_gamma   90.00
#
_symmetry.space_group_name_H-M   'P 1'
#
loop_
_entity.id
_entity.type
_entity.pdbx_description
1 polymer ?
#
loop_
_entity_poly.entity_id
_entity_poly.type
_entity_poly.pdbx_seq_one_letter_code
_entity_poly.pdbx_strand_id
1 'polypeptide(L)'
;MDAGFPLVNYLMISMLVVLLGLKFLSILDVLNTFSMVCMTSIAYIGIYIYFFFINTRRRQFWGEKYEDNLKMSVQKLIDEGRTLYRKEKINNADYPLKMRHDDYNGLTYEKRGKNNYLAYFKK
;
A
#
# COMPACT_ATOMS: atom_id res chain seq x y z
N MET A 1 -4.93 21.38 20.77
CA MET A 1 -4.07 20.62 19.85
C MET A 1 -4.41 21.09 18.46
N ASP A 2 -3.48 21.82 17.84
CA ASP A 2 -3.26 21.94 16.39
C ASP A 2 -2.21 23.05 16.20
N ALA A 3 -0.97 22.73 16.60
CA ALA A 3 0.19 23.50 16.19
C ALA A 3 0.73 22.90 14.89
N GLY A 4 -0.15 22.77 13.89
CA GLY A 4 0.26 22.49 12.52
C GLY A 4 0.92 23.75 11.97
N PHE A 5 2.12 23.62 11.40
CA PHE A 5 2.76 24.72 10.69
C PHE A 5 1.77 25.26 9.65
N PRO A 6 1.32 26.52 9.74
CA PRO A 6 0.25 27.01 8.87
C PRO A 6 0.69 26.90 7.41
N LEU A 7 -0.22 26.51 6.53
CA LEU A 7 0.04 26.32 5.09
C LEU A 7 0.80 27.51 4.47
N VAL A 8 0.50 28.72 4.94
CA VAL A 8 1.17 29.96 4.56
C VAL A 8 2.67 29.92 4.86
N ASN A 9 3.08 29.38 6.02
CA ASN A 9 4.50 29.25 6.38
C ASN A 9 5.20 28.20 5.50
N TYR A 10 4.52 27.13 5.12
CA TYR A 10 5.06 26.15 4.18
C TYR A 10 5.26 26.74 2.79
N LEU A 11 4.29 27.54 2.31
CA LEU A 11 4.38 28.26 1.05
C LEU A 11 5.49 29.33 1.09
N MET A 12 5.65 30.05 2.20
CA MET A 12 6.73 31.02 2.34
C MET A 12 8.10 30.35 2.36
N ILE A 13 8.27 29.24 3.10
CA ILE A 13 9.55 28.51 3.15
C ILE A 13 9.89 27.92 1.79
N SER A 14 8.92 27.30 1.11
CA SER A 14 9.15 26.74 -0.23
C SER A 14 9.48 27.83 -1.25
N MET A 15 8.82 28.99 -1.20
CA MET A 15 9.16 30.15 -2.04
C MET A 15 10.57 30.68 -1.76
N LEU A 16 10.99 30.74 -0.48
CA LEU A 16 12.33 31.16 -0.08
C LEU A 16 13.42 30.20 -0.60
N VAL A 17 13.17 28.88 -0.52
CA VAL A 17 14.08 27.85 -1.02
C VAL A 17 14.20 27.93 -2.54
N VAL A 18 13.10 28.16 -3.26
CA VAL A 18 13.10 28.34 -4.72
C VAL A 18 13.88 29.60 -5.12
N LEU A 19 13.65 30.72 -4.43
CA LEU A 19 14.34 31.99 -4.72
C LEU A 19 15.85 31.91 -4.43
N LEU A 20 16.26 31.25 -3.35
CA LEU A 20 17.67 30.98 -3.05
C LEU A 20 18.29 30.06 -4.11
N GLY A 21 17.55 29.03 -4.55
CA GLY A 21 17.96 28.15 -5.64
C GLY A 21 18.20 28.91 -6.94
N LEU A 22 17.29 29.82 -7.31
CA LEU A 22 17.41 30.64 -8.53
C LEU A 22 18.58 31.64 -8.45
N LYS A 23 18.83 32.26 -7.28
CA LYS A 23 20.00 33.12 -7.10
C LYS A 23 21.32 32.34 -7.18
N PHE A 24 21.36 31.14 -6.63
CA PHE A 24 22.52 30.26 -6.73
C PHE A 24 22.76 29.81 -8.18
N LEU A 25 21.68 29.53 -8.92
CA LEU A 25 21.71 29.22 -10.36
C LEU A 25 22.24 30.37 -11.22
N SER A 26 21.89 31.62 -10.90
CA SER A 26 22.37 32.78 -11.66
C SER A 26 23.87 33.06 -11.54
N ILE A 27 24.54 32.48 -10.53
CA ILE A 27 25.97 32.67 -10.27
C ILE A 27 26.83 31.60 -10.98
N LEU A 28 26.23 30.49 -11.41
CA LEU A 28 26.94 29.32 -11.95
C LEU A 28 26.58 29.11 -13.42
N ASP A 29 27.47 29.61 -14.27
CA ASP A 29 27.50 29.63 -15.74
C ASP A 29 26.93 28.39 -16.48
N VAL A 30 26.55 28.55 -17.75
CA VAL A 30 25.69 27.65 -18.57
C VAL A 30 26.20 26.20 -18.74
N LEU A 31 27.50 25.94 -18.56
CA LEU A 31 28.07 24.58 -18.51
C LEU A 31 27.74 23.83 -17.20
N ASN A 32 27.43 24.57 -16.13
CA ASN A 32 27.10 24.05 -14.81
C ASN A 32 25.62 23.65 -14.69
N THR A 33 24.77 24.11 -15.60
CA THR A 33 23.33 23.81 -15.59
C THR A 33 23.06 22.32 -15.85
N PHE A 34 23.80 21.68 -16.77
CA PHE A 34 23.66 20.23 -17.01
C PHE A 34 24.14 19.41 -15.80
N SER A 35 25.31 19.76 -15.25
CA SER A 35 25.85 19.19 -14.02
C SER A 35 24.85 19.30 -12.85
N MET A 36 24.23 20.47 -12.66
CA MET A 36 23.20 20.67 -11.65
C MET A 36 21.93 19.87 -11.91
N VAL A 37 21.45 19.81 -13.15
CA VAL A 37 20.28 18.99 -13.51
C VAL A 37 20.56 17.51 -13.24
N CYS A 38 21.77 17.01 -13.54
CA CYS A 38 22.18 15.66 -13.21
C CYS A 38 22.24 15.44 -11.69
N MET A 39 22.89 16.33 -10.93
CA MET A 39 23.00 16.20 -9.48
C MET A 39 21.63 16.24 -8.78
N THR A 40 20.77 17.19 -9.18
CA THR A 40 19.40 17.28 -8.63
C THR A 40 18.58 16.05 -9.00
N SER A 41 18.66 15.57 -10.26
CA SER A 41 17.96 14.35 -10.68
C SER A 41 18.43 13.11 -9.91
N ILE A 42 19.73 12.95 -9.71
CA ILE A 42 20.30 11.85 -8.92
C ILE A 42 19.83 11.92 -7.46
N ALA A 43 19.80 13.13 -6.87
CA ALA A 43 19.29 13.32 -5.52
C ALA A 43 17.80 12.96 -5.43
N TYR A 44 16.97 13.40 -6.38
CA TYR A 44 15.55 13.07 -6.43
C TYR A 44 15.30 11.56 -6.61
N ILE A 45 16.05 10.91 -7.50
CA ILE A 45 15.97 9.45 -7.70
C ILE A 45 16.39 8.73 -6.42
N GLY A 46 17.46 9.16 -5.76
CA GLY A 46 17.93 8.59 -4.50
C GLY A 46 16.87 8.70 -3.39
N ILE A 47 16.26 9.87 -3.24
CA ILE A 47 15.17 10.11 -2.29
C ILE A 47 13.95 9.23 -2.62
N TYR A 48 13.59 9.11 -3.90
CA TYR A 48 12.49 8.28 -4.34
C TYR A 48 12.73 6.80 -4.02
N ILE A 49 13.92 6.28 -4.34
CA ILE A 49 14.32 4.91 -4.03
C ILE A 49 14.31 4.68 -2.52
N TYR A 50 14.82 5.63 -1.73
CA TYR A 50 14.80 5.55 -0.27
C TYR A 50 13.37 5.44 0.28
N PHE A 51 12.45 6.31 -0.16
CA PHE A 51 11.06 6.23 0.24
C PHE A 51 10.38 4.95 -0.26
N PHE A 52 10.72 4.48 -1.45
CA PHE A 52 10.23 3.20 -1.97
C PHE A 52 10.63 2.04 -1.04
N PHE A 53 11.89 1.97 -0.60
CA PHE A 53 12.35 0.94 0.33
C PHE A 53 11.68 1.05 1.71
N ILE A 54 11.57 2.25 2.27
CA ILE A 54 10.88 2.46 3.55
C ILE A 54 9.42 2.02 3.46
N ASN A 55 8.71 2.44 2.41
CA ASN A 55 7.30 2.10 2.25
C ASN A 55 7.11 0.60 2.04
N THR A 56 7.98 -0.04 1.26
CA THR A 56 7.95 -1.49 1.07
C THR A 56 8.19 -2.24 2.38
N ARG A 57 9.23 -1.88 3.14
CA ARG A 57 9.51 -2.49 4.44
C ARG A 57 8.38 -2.26 5.44
N ARG A 58 7.83 -1.04 5.50
CA ARG A 58 6.67 -0.75 6.33
C ARG A 58 5.50 -1.65 5.92
N ARG A 59 5.12 -1.70 4.65
CA ARG A 59 4.02 -2.56 4.18
C ARG A 59 4.24 -4.03 4.53
N GLN A 60 5.46 -4.54 4.41
CA GLN A 60 5.79 -5.90 4.83
C GLN A 60 5.60 -6.07 6.34
N PHE A 61 6.16 -5.19 7.15
CA PHE A 61 6.02 -5.23 8.61
C PHE A 61 4.57 -5.14 9.07
N TRP A 62 3.78 -4.23 8.51
CA TRP A 62 2.35 -4.11 8.82
C TRP A 62 1.56 -5.32 8.27
N GLY A 63 1.96 -5.87 7.12
CA GLY A 63 1.40 -7.11 6.60
C GLY A 63 1.59 -8.26 7.57
N GLU A 64 2.82 -8.51 8.01
CA GLU A 64 3.18 -9.57 8.96
C GLU A 64 2.54 -9.33 10.33
N LYS A 65 2.65 -8.12 10.87
CA LYS A 65 2.13 -7.79 12.21
C LYS A 65 0.62 -7.99 12.34
N TYR A 66 -0.12 -7.79 11.25
CA TYR A 66 -1.59 -7.89 11.25
C TYR A 66 -2.11 -9.10 10.47
N GLU A 67 -1.24 -9.98 9.98
CA GLU A 67 -1.65 -11.14 9.19
C GLU A 67 -2.62 -12.04 9.97
N ASP A 68 -2.25 -12.39 11.21
CA ASP A 68 -3.07 -13.25 12.07
C ASP A 68 -4.42 -12.60 12.42
N ASN A 69 -4.40 -11.29 12.70
CA ASN A 69 -5.62 -10.55 12.99
C ASN A 69 -6.55 -10.53 11.77
N LEU A 70 -6.00 -10.30 10.58
CA LEU A 70 -6.76 -10.31 9.34
C LEU A 70 -7.31 -11.71 9.05
N LYS A 71 -6.50 -12.76 9.22
CA LYS A 71 -6.94 -14.15 9.06
C LYS A 71 -8.08 -14.49 10.01
N MET A 72 -7.98 -14.10 11.28
CA MET A 72 -9.03 -14.30 12.26
C MET A 72 -10.32 -13.55 11.88
N SER A 73 -10.23 -12.32 11.41
CA SER A 73 -11.40 -11.56 10.94
C SER A 73 -12.06 -12.21 9.72
N VAL A 74 -11.27 -12.67 8.75
CA VAL A 74 -11.78 -13.40 7.58
C VAL A 74 -12.43 -14.72 8.00
N GLN A 75 -11.84 -15.46 8.94
CA GLN A 75 -12.44 -16.69 9.47
C GLN A 75 -13.81 -16.42 10.12
N LYS A 76 -13.92 -15.36 10.92
CA LYS A 76 -15.22 -14.96 11.52
C LYS A 76 -16.27 -14.65 10.47
N LEU A 77 -15.90 -13.94 9.40
CA LEU A 77 -16.82 -13.66 8.28
C LEU A 77 -17.27 -14.94 7.57
N ILE A 78 -16.37 -15.92 7.41
CA ILE A 78 -16.70 -17.22 6.83
C ILE A 78 -17.67 -17.98 7.75
N ASP A 79 -17.47 -17.95 9.06
CA ASP A 79 -18.32 -18.66 10.01
C ASP A 79 -19.74 -18.06 10.07
N GLU A 80 -19.85 -16.73 10.04
CA GLU A 80 -21.14 -16.02 9.90
C GLU A 80 -21.81 -16.33 8.56
N GLY A 81 -21.04 -16.29 7.47
CA GLY A 81 -21.50 -16.65 6.13
C GLY A 81 -22.05 -18.07 6.08
N ARG A 82 -21.36 -19.05 6.68
CA ARG A 82 -21.84 -20.44 6.74
C ARG A 82 -23.18 -20.54 7.47
N THR A 83 -23.34 -19.81 8.56
CA THR A 83 -24.58 -19.78 9.34
C THR A 83 -25.74 -19.26 8.49
N LEU A 84 -25.51 -18.20 7.72
CA LEU A 84 -26.50 -17.64 6.81
C LEU A 84 -26.87 -18.62 5.68
N TYR A 85 -25.87 -19.23 5.02
CA TYR A 85 -26.09 -20.18 3.93
C TYR A 85 -26.90 -21.40 4.38
N ARG A 86 -26.63 -21.89 5.60
CA ARG A 86 -27.39 -23.00 6.19
C ARG A 86 -28.83 -22.61 6.52
N LYS A 87 -29.04 -21.41 7.06
CA LYS A 87 -30.37 -20.90 7.42
C LYS A 87 -31.26 -20.71 6.17
N GLU A 88 -30.70 -20.10 5.14
CA GLU A 88 -31.43 -19.74 3.91
C GLU A 88 -31.41 -20.85 2.85
N LYS A 89 -30.79 -22.01 3.14
CA LYS A 89 -30.63 -23.14 2.21
C LYS A 89 -30.06 -22.73 0.84
N ILE A 90 -29.15 -21.75 0.84
CA ILE A 90 -28.51 -21.25 -0.38
C ILE A 90 -27.60 -22.35 -0.93
N ASN A 91 -27.67 -22.58 -2.24
CA ASN A 91 -26.80 -23.52 -2.91
C ASN A 91 -25.37 -22.95 -3.00
N ASN A 92 -24.43 -23.60 -2.32
CA ASN A 92 -23.03 -23.15 -2.23
C ASN A 92 -22.31 -23.06 -3.59
N ALA A 93 -22.77 -23.81 -4.60
CA ALA A 93 -22.16 -23.82 -5.93
C ALA A 93 -22.37 -22.51 -6.71
N ASP A 94 -23.43 -21.76 -6.37
CA ASP A 94 -23.83 -20.57 -7.13
C ASP A 94 -23.02 -19.33 -6.75
N TYR A 95 -22.33 -19.37 -5.60
CA TYR A 95 -21.62 -18.23 -5.04
C TYR A 95 -20.21 -18.59 -4.54
N PRO A 96 -19.27 -18.84 -5.45
CA PRO A 96 -17.87 -19.07 -5.08
C PRO A 96 -17.21 -17.81 -4.51
N LEU A 97 -16.42 -18.00 -3.46
CA LEU A 97 -15.55 -16.99 -2.87
C LEU A 97 -14.18 -17.03 -3.55
N LYS A 98 -13.66 -15.87 -3.96
CA LYS A 98 -12.28 -15.76 -4.47
C LYS A 98 -11.33 -15.52 -3.29
N MET A 99 -10.46 -16.49 -3.04
CA MET A 99 -9.56 -16.51 -1.90
C MET A 99 -8.11 -16.53 -2.36
N ARG A 100 -7.25 -15.83 -1.62
CA ARG A 100 -5.80 -15.84 -1.86
C ARG A 100 -5.10 -17.04 -1.20
N HIS A 101 -5.67 -17.52 -0.09
CA HIS A 101 -5.16 -18.59 0.75
C HIS A 101 -6.23 -19.68 0.88
N ASP A 102 -5.78 -20.92 1.09
CA ASP A 102 -6.59 -22.15 1.22
C ASP A 102 -6.62 -22.70 2.66
N ASP A 103 -6.24 -21.88 3.65
CA ASP A 103 -6.08 -22.26 5.06
C ASP A 103 -7.31 -21.96 5.95
N TYR A 104 -8.38 -21.40 5.39
CA TYR A 104 -9.60 -21.11 6.17
C TYR A 104 -10.50 -22.35 6.35
N ASN A 105 -11.10 -22.44 7.53
CA ASN A 105 -11.89 -23.59 7.92
C ASN A 105 -13.30 -23.59 7.34
N GLY A 106 -13.73 -24.79 6.93
CA GLY A 106 -15.06 -25.11 6.39
C GLY A 106 -15.41 -24.44 5.06
N LEU A 107 -14.38 -24.18 4.26
CA LEU A 107 -14.46 -23.99 2.82
C LEU A 107 -13.77 -25.17 2.09
N THR A 108 -14.26 -25.51 0.91
CA THR A 108 -13.60 -26.40 -0.05
C THR A 108 -12.96 -25.54 -1.13
N TYR A 109 -11.70 -25.83 -1.48
CA TYR A 109 -10.92 -25.00 -2.39
C TYR A 109 -10.67 -25.68 -3.73
N GLU A 110 -10.69 -24.88 -4.79
CA GLU A 110 -10.28 -25.22 -6.13
C GLU A 110 -9.17 -24.26 -6.57
N LYS A 111 -7.98 -24.79 -6.84
CA LYS A 111 -6.83 -23.97 -7.24
C LYS A 111 -6.95 -23.56 -8.70
N ARG A 112 -7.00 -22.25 -8.95
CA ARG A 112 -7.06 -21.65 -10.29
C ARG A 112 -5.74 -21.00 -10.74
N GLY A 113 -4.75 -20.92 -9.86
CA GLY A 113 -3.43 -20.36 -10.15
C GLY A 113 -2.55 -20.23 -8.90
N LYS A 114 -1.45 -19.46 -9.00
CA LYS A 114 -0.61 -19.14 -7.84
C LYS A 114 -1.37 -18.16 -6.93
N ASN A 115 -1.63 -18.56 -5.68
CA ASN A 115 -2.38 -17.77 -4.70
C ASN A 115 -3.77 -17.31 -5.20
N ASN A 116 -4.42 -18.14 -6.01
CA ASN A 116 -5.75 -17.87 -6.55
C ASN A 116 -6.60 -19.12 -6.42
N TYR A 117 -7.53 -19.08 -5.47
CA TYR A 117 -8.40 -20.18 -5.12
C TYR A 117 -9.85 -19.75 -5.25
N LEU A 118 -10.65 -20.59 -5.90
CA LEU A 118 -12.08 -20.54 -5.74
C LEU A 118 -12.44 -21.37 -4.50
N ALA A 119 -13.21 -20.80 -3.59
CA ALA A 119 -13.62 -21.45 -2.36
C ALA A 119 -15.14 -21.53 -2.27
N TYR A 120 -15.65 -22.66 -1.79
CA TYR A 120 -17.07 -22.94 -1.65
C TYR A 120 -17.35 -23.35 -0.21
N PHE A 121 -18.49 -22.97 0.36
CA PHE A 121 -18.86 -23.44 1.69
C PHE A 121 -18.98 -24.97 1.72
N LYS A 122 -18.37 -25.63 2.72
CA LYS A 122 -18.61 -27.06 2.98
C LYS A 122 -20.07 -27.24 3.41
N LYS A 123 -20.70 -28.31 2.92
CA LYS A 123 -22.05 -28.73 3.37
C LYS A 123 -22.00 -29.11 4.85
#